data_AF-A0A7V4XE27-F1
#
_entry.id   AF-A0A7V4XE27-F1
#
_cell.length_a   1.000
_cell.length_b   1.000
_cell.length_c   1.000
_cell.angle_alpha   90.00
_cell.angle_beta   90.00
_cell.angle_gamma   90.00
#
_symmetry.space_group_name_H-M   'P 1'
#
loop_
_entity.id
_entity.type
_entity.pdbx_description
1 polymer ?
#
loop_
_entity_poly.entity_id
_entity_poly.type
_entity_poly.pdbx_seq_one_letter_code
_entity_poly.pdbx_strand_id
1 'polypeptide(L)' 'MPRRRNAKVVVLKQMEQRVQEFHRYAARLKARGHVVNSGDLLIAYRVDATVPEGPVLVTDSTEFVFAN' A
#
# COMPACT_ATOMS: atom_id res chain seq x y z
N MET A 1 -15.18 -28.47 -22.29
CA MET A 1 -14.86 -27.30 -21.44
C MET A 1 -15.59 -27.45 -20.11
N PRO A 2 -14.95 -27.34 -18.94
CA PRO A 2 -15.64 -27.50 -17.66
C PRO A 2 -16.56 -26.29 -17.41
N ARG A 3 -17.82 -26.53 -17.03
CA ARG A 3 -18.77 -25.48 -16.64
C ARG A 3 -18.28 -24.81 -15.35
N ARG A 4 -17.89 -23.54 -15.42
CA ARG A 4 -17.63 -22.72 -14.24
C ARG A 4 -18.95 -22.56 -13.46
N ARG A 5 -18.99 -22.98 -12.19
CA ARG A 5 -20.16 -22.77 -11.33
C ARG A 5 -20.06 -21.38 -10.69
N ASN A 6 -21.18 -20.68 -10.61
CA ASN A 6 -21.26 -19.39 -9.94
C ASN A 6 -21.28 -19.61 -8.42
N ALA A 7 -20.42 -18.92 -7.68
CA ALA A 7 -20.41 -18.99 -6.22
C ALA A 7 -21.61 -18.22 -5.66
N LYS A 8 -22.36 -18.84 -4.73
CA LYS A 8 -23.47 -18.19 -4.01
C LYS A 8 -22.97 -17.35 -2.83
N VAL A 9 -21.92 -17.79 -2.14
CA VAL A 9 -21.27 -17.10 -1.00
C VAL A 9 -19.78 -17.48 -0.98
N VAL A 10 -18.91 -16.51 -0.67
CA VAL A 10 -17.49 -16.73 -0.37
C VAL A 10 -17.20 -16.17 1.02
N VAL A 11 -16.66 -17.01 1.90
CA VAL A 11 -16.28 -16.61 3.27
C VAL A 11 -14.77 -16.37 3.30
N LEU A 12 -14.38 -15.14 3.60
CA LEU A 12 -12.99 -14.73 3.71
C LEU A 12 -12.65 -14.56 5.20
N LYS A 13 -11.48 -15.03 5.61
CA LYS A 13 -10.93 -14.78 6.95
C LYS A 13 -9.78 -13.78 6.85
N GLN A 14 -9.75 -12.82 7.76
CA GLN A 14 -8.67 -11.85 7.86
C GLN A 14 -7.45 -12.54 8.51
N MET A 15 -6.30 -12.51 7.83
CA MET A 15 -5.01 -12.84 8.43
C MET A 15 -4.26 -11.52 8.61
N GLU A 16 -4.24 -10.98 9.82
CA GLU A 16 -3.76 -9.62 10.13
C GLU A 16 -2.37 -9.31 9.56
N GLN A 17 -1.43 -10.26 9.63
CA GLN A 17 -0.09 -10.09 9.07
C GLN A 17 -0.08 -9.92 7.54
N ARG A 18 -0.87 -10.73 6.80
CA ARG A 18 -0.96 -10.60 5.34
C ARG A 18 -1.64 -9.31 4.92
N VAL A 19 -2.55 -8.80 5.75
CA VAL A 19 -3.21 -7.51 5.52
C VAL A 19 -2.19 -6.37 5.65
N GLN A 20 -1.30 -6.42 6.64
CA GLN A 20 -0.22 -5.42 6.78
C GLN A 20 0.76 -5.47 5.60
N GLU A 21 1.22 -6.65 5.19
CA GLU A 21 2.09 -6.79 4.02
C GLU A 21 1.44 -6.28 2.74
N PHE A 22 0.15 -6.60 2.55
CA PHE A 22 -0.62 -6.10 1.43
C PHE A 22 -0.76 -4.57 1.45
N HIS A 23 -1.05 -3.98 2.61
CA HIS A 23 -1.11 -2.52 2.75
C HIS A 23 0.23 -1.86 2.45
N ARG A 24 1.35 -2.43 2.93
CA ARG A 24 2.70 -1.94 2.62
C ARG A 24 2.98 -2.00 1.11
N TYR A 25 2.65 -3.11 0.47
CA TYR A 25 2.79 -3.26 -0.98
C TYR A 25 1.93 -2.26 -1.75
N ALA A 26 0.65 -2.12 -1.39
CA ALA A 26 -0.28 -1.18 -2.02
C ALA A 26 0.13 0.28 -1.82
N ALA A 27 0.64 0.65 -0.64
CA ALA A 27 1.16 1.99 -0.36
C ALA A 27 2.36 2.32 -1.26
N ARG A 28 3.32 1.39 -1.41
CA ARG A 28 4.45 1.55 -2.34
C ARG A 28 3.98 1.72 -3.78
N LEU A 29 3.04 0.88 -4.22
CA LEU A 29 2.49 0.94 -5.57
C LEU A 29 1.77 2.26 -5.84
N LYS A 30 0.99 2.76 -4.88
CA LYS A 30 0.28 4.06 -4.99
C LYS A 30 1.25 5.23 -5.07
N ALA A 31 2.32 5.20 -4.28
CA ALA A 31 3.27 6.30 -4.20
C ALA A 31 4.22 6.37 -5.41
N ARG A 32 4.61 5.22 -5.97
CA ARG A 32 5.56 5.13 -7.08
C ARG A 32 5.19 6.04 -8.25
N GLY A 33 6.15 6.82 -8.74
CA GLY A 33 5.98 7.77 -9.85
C GLY A 33 5.23 9.05 -9.49
N HIS A 34 4.84 9.23 -8.22
CA HIS A 34 4.15 10.42 -7.75
C HIS A 34 5.03 11.23 -6.79
N VAL A 35 4.73 12.53 -6.71
CA VAL A 35 5.28 13.39 -5.66
C VAL A 35 4.47 13.18 -4.39
N VAL A 36 5.16 12.96 -3.28
CA VAL A 36 4.56 12.73 -1.94
C VAL A 36 5.14 13.75 -0.96
N ASN A 37 4.31 14.24 -0.05
CA ASN A 37 4.70 15.16 1.01
C ASN A 37 4.21 14.67 2.39
N SER A 38 4.77 15.22 3.47
CA SER A 38 4.29 15.00 4.83
C SER A 38 2.81 15.36 4.94
N GLY A 39 2.03 14.48 5.58
CA GLY A 39 0.59 14.58 5.74
C GLY A 39 -0.24 13.81 4.70
N ASP A 40 0.35 13.41 3.57
CA ASP A 40 -0.38 12.68 2.51
C ASP A 40 -0.85 11.29 2.98
N LEU A 41 -1.98 10.84 2.42
CA LEU A 41 -2.56 9.53 2.74
C LEU A 41 -2.29 8.49 1.65
N LEU A 42 -1.54 7.45 2.01
CA LEU A 42 -1.19 6.31 1.18
C LEU A 42 -1.92 5.04 1.67
N ILE A 43 -3.10 4.79 1.11
CA ILE A 43 -3.99 3.65 1.43
C ILE A 43 -4.44 3.66 2.89
N ALA A 44 -3.59 3.16 3.79
CA ALA A 44 -3.82 3.08 5.23
C ALA A 44 -2.77 3.84 6.06
N TYR A 45 -1.74 4.41 5.41
CA TYR A 45 -0.65 5.11 6.07
C TYR A 45 -0.71 6.60 5.79
N ARG A 46 -0.48 7.42 6.82
CA ARG A 46 -0.16 8.84 6.64
C ARG A 46 1.36 8.98 6.54
N VAL A 47 1.83 9.78 5.59
CA VAL A 47 3.23 10.12 5.47
C VAL A 47 3.60 11.04 6.61
N ASP A 48 4.46 10.58 7.52
CA ASP A 48 4.88 11.35 8.68
C ASP A 48 5.94 12.39 8.30
N ALA A 49 6.97 11.94 7.59
CA ALA A 49 8.06 12.77 7.08
C ALA A 49 8.60 12.24 5.75
N THR A 50 9.26 13.12 5.01
CA THR A 50 10.03 12.80 3.79
C THR A 50 11.49 13.18 4.00
N VAL A 51 12.40 12.51 3.28
CA VAL A 51 13.83 12.83 3.27
C VAL A 51 14.29 12.93 1.81
N PRO A 52 14.74 14.10 1.34
CA PRO A 52 14.78 15.39 2.04
C PRO A 52 13.38 15.90 2.42
N GLU A 53 13.31 16.83 3.39
CA GLU A 53 12.03 17.40 3.84
C GLU A 53 11.32 18.15 2.70
N GLY A 54 10.00 17.96 2.61
CA GLY A 54 9.12 18.57 1.61
C GLY A 54 8.68 17.59 0.53
N PRO A 55 8.12 18.09 -0.60
CA PRO A 55 7.61 17.25 -1.66
C PRO A 55 8.74 16.47 -2.36
N VAL A 56 8.67 15.13 -2.34
CA VAL A 56 9.66 14.24 -2.96
C VAL A 56 9.04 13.34 -4.03
N LEU A 57 9.72 13.18 -5.17
CA LEU A 57 9.33 12.21 -6.19
C LEU A 57 9.71 10.80 -5.74
N VAL A 58 8.73 9.91 -5.67
CA VAL A 58 8.94 8.51 -5.30
C VAL A 58 9.33 7.71 -6.54
N THR A 59 10.45 7.00 -6.44
CA THR A 59 11.03 6.16 -7.49
C THR A 59 11.22 4.73 -7.00
N ASP A 60 11.71 3.85 -7.86
CA ASP A 60 11.96 2.44 -7.55
C ASP A 60 13.02 2.25 -6.47
N SER A 61 13.95 3.20 -6.35
CA SER A 61 15.01 3.21 -5.35
C SER A 61 14.60 3.90 -4.04
N THR A 62 13.38 4.44 -3.94
CA THR A 62 12.90 5.07 -2.72
C THR A 62 12.65 4.02 -1.65
N GLU A 63 13.35 4.14 -0.52
CA GLU A 63 13.15 3.27 0.64
C GLU A 63 11.91 3.71 1.45
N PHE A 64 11.13 2.72 1.89
CA PHE A 64 9.94 2.96 2.73
C PHE A 64 10.17 2.37 4.11
N VAL A 65 10.11 3.22 5.13
CA VAL A 65 10.10 2.83 6.53
C VAL A 65 8.66 2.88 7.03
N PHE A 66 8.17 1.75 7.55
CA PHE A 66 6.84 1.65 8.15
C PHE A 66 7.02 1.55 9.66
N ALA A 67 6.72 2.61 10.38
CA ALA A 67 6.62 2.58 11.84
C ALA A 67 5.38 1.78 12.25
N ASN A 68 5.50 0.94 13.29
CA ASN A 68 4.38 0.20 13.90
C ASN A 68 3.62 1.10 14.88
#